data_AF-A0A7L0U1W8-F1
#
_entry.id   AF-A0A7L0U1W8-F1
#
_cell.length_a   1.000
_cell.length_b   1.000
_cell.length_c   1.000
_cell.angle_alpha   90.00
_cell.angle_beta   90.00
_cell.angle_gamma   90.00
#
_symmetry.space_group_name_H-M   'P 1'
#
loop_
_entity.id
_entity.type
_entity.pdbx_description
1 polymer ?
#
loop_
_entity_poly.entity_id
_entity_poly.type
_entity_poly.pdbx_seq_one_letter_code
_entity_poly.pdbx_strand_id
1 'polypeptide(L)'
;YPSGNLAIIVVREKKRLICIVREDKPTKATIQAVFQSNGRSTCYYPSGTVWINMNIHGGQYLDQTGSRVRRWMWPNSVISSGPHVPLSPIFISLNRHVGVRILGQDKITVSFLAMGQQAKFNVGTKVQVSDIGRLPPPARLDEEELLLLAFRLRILRLFDRLRGCLNFPSNEQWEKIKPPAYLITQALKILQLCTASDISDELRSSVRAIVNA
;
A
#
# COMPACT_ATOMS: atom_id res chain seq x y z
N TYR A 1 1.17 -20.57 17.87
CA TYR A 1 0.80 -19.85 19.10
C TYR A 1 0.71 -20.84 20.25
N PRO A 2 0.77 -20.40 21.52
CA PRO A 2 0.51 -21.29 22.67
C PRO A 2 -0.84 -22.01 22.60
N SER A 3 -1.82 -21.39 21.94
CA SER A 3 -3.14 -21.95 21.62
C SER A 3 -3.14 -23.13 20.64
N GLY A 4 -2.00 -23.45 20.01
CA GLY A 4 -1.91 -24.41 18.89
C GLY A 4 -2.22 -23.80 17.52
N ASN A 5 -2.72 -22.57 17.44
CA ASN A 5 -3.00 -21.92 16.16
C ASN A 5 -1.72 -21.54 15.41
N LEU A 6 -1.80 -21.48 14.08
CA LEU A 6 -0.68 -21.12 13.21
C LEU A 6 -0.34 -19.64 13.34
N ALA A 7 0.93 -19.33 13.66
CA ALA A 7 1.36 -17.94 13.87
C ALA A 7 1.96 -17.30 12.61
N ILE A 8 2.95 -17.97 12.02
CA ILE A 8 3.73 -17.45 10.91
C ILE A 8 3.87 -18.56 9.87
N ILE A 9 3.67 -18.20 8.61
CA ILE A 9 3.89 -19.06 7.45
C ILE A 9 5.00 -18.44 6.62
N VAL A 10 6.03 -19.21 6.32
CA VAL A 10 7.07 -18.79 5.38
C VAL A 10 7.01 -19.71 4.17
N VAL A 11 6.67 -19.14 3.02
CA VAL A 11 6.64 -19.83 1.73
C VAL A 11 7.85 -19.37 0.93
N ARG A 12 8.60 -20.33 0.36
CA ARG A 12 9.74 -20.06 -0.50
C ARG A 12 9.55 -20.77 -1.84
N GLU A 13 9.63 -20.00 -2.91
CA GLU A 13 9.64 -20.49 -4.28
C GLU A 13 10.85 -19.92 -5.02
N LYS A 14 11.84 -20.76 -5.34
CA LYS A 14 13.12 -20.33 -5.94
C LYS A 14 13.76 -19.18 -5.14
N LYS A 15 13.81 -17.97 -5.72
CA LYS A 15 14.33 -16.73 -5.10
C LYS A 15 13.26 -15.85 -4.46
N ARG A 16 11.98 -16.26 -4.52
CA ARG A 16 10.85 -15.55 -3.93
C ARG A 16 10.56 -16.12 -2.54
N LEU A 17 10.40 -15.24 -1.57
CA LEU A 17 9.98 -15.59 -0.22
C LEU A 17 8.80 -14.71 0.19
N ILE A 18 7.81 -15.32 0.80
CA ILE A 18 6.65 -14.65 1.39
C ILE A 18 6.54 -15.10 2.83
N CYS A 19 6.60 -14.15 3.76
CA CYS A 19 6.30 -14.36 5.16
C CYS A 19 4.91 -13.80 5.47
N ILE A 20 4.02 -14.62 6.00
CA ILE A 20 2.65 -14.27 6.36
C ILE A 20 2.49 -14.46 7.86
N VAL A 21 2.11 -13.40 8.57
CA VAL A 21 1.71 -13.46 9.98
C VAL A 21 0.20 -13.60 10.03
N ARG A 22 -0.30 -14.57 10.82
CA ARG A 22 -1.73 -14.81 11.03
C ARG A 22 -2.18 -14.47 12.42
N GLU A 23 -3.46 -14.18 12.57
CA GLU A 23 -4.12 -14.00 13.85
C GLU A 23 -4.15 -15.30 14.67
N ASP A 24 -4.12 -15.18 16.00
CA ASP A 24 -4.29 -16.30 16.92
C ASP A 24 -5.77 -16.72 17.03
N LYS A 25 -6.31 -17.28 15.94
CA LYS A 25 -7.68 -17.81 15.87
C LYS A 25 -7.73 -19.20 15.22
N PRO A 26 -8.63 -20.08 15.70
CA PRO A 26 -8.73 -21.45 15.17
C PRO A 26 -9.40 -21.51 13.80
N THR A 27 -10.38 -20.64 13.53
CA THR A 27 -11.12 -20.59 12.26
C THR A 27 -11.09 -19.18 11.69
N LYS A 28 -11.03 -19.08 10.35
CA LYS A 28 -11.03 -17.80 9.60
C LYS A 28 -9.98 -16.79 10.11
N ALA A 29 -8.81 -17.28 10.52
CA ALA A 29 -7.72 -16.43 10.98
C ALA A 29 -7.31 -15.43 9.90
N THR A 30 -7.35 -14.14 10.25
CA THR A 30 -7.01 -13.05 9.35
C THR A 30 -5.49 -12.91 9.20
N ILE A 31 -5.06 -12.33 8.09
CA ILE A 31 -3.65 -11.98 7.87
C ILE A 31 -3.36 -10.68 8.62
N GLN A 32 -2.34 -10.72 9.47
CA GLN A 32 -1.90 -9.57 10.28
C GLN A 32 -0.71 -8.85 9.63
N ALA A 33 0.11 -9.57 8.85
CA ALA A 33 1.13 -8.96 8.02
C ALA A 33 1.57 -9.88 6.88
N VAL A 34 2.06 -9.29 5.80
CA VAL A 34 2.70 -9.97 4.67
C VAL A 34 4.02 -9.26 4.36
N PHE A 35 5.09 -10.02 4.23
CA PHE A 35 6.41 -9.53 3.79
C PHE A 35 6.86 -10.34 2.60
N GLN A 36 7.16 -9.68 1.49
CA GLN A 36 7.58 -10.30 0.25
C GLN A 36 9.05 -9.95 -0.04
N SER A 37 9.79 -10.89 -0.60
CA SER A 37 11.21 -10.70 -0.97
C SER A 37 11.42 -9.74 -2.14
N ASN A 38 10.37 -9.26 -2.79
CA ASN A 38 10.44 -8.15 -3.76
C ASN A 38 10.43 -6.77 -3.07
N GLY A 39 10.47 -6.72 -1.74
CA GLY A 39 10.45 -5.49 -0.94
C GLY A 39 9.06 -4.96 -0.63
N ARG A 40 7.99 -5.58 -1.14
CA ARG A 40 6.61 -5.22 -0.76
C ARG A 40 6.28 -5.79 0.61
N SER A 41 5.64 -5.00 1.45
CA SER A 41 5.25 -5.43 2.79
C SER A 41 4.04 -4.65 3.28
N THR A 42 3.11 -5.35 3.93
CA THR A 42 1.90 -4.74 4.49
C THR A 42 1.64 -5.32 5.87
N CYS A 43 1.33 -4.46 6.84
CA CYS A 43 0.89 -4.82 8.18
C CYS A 43 -0.50 -4.26 8.41
N TYR A 44 -1.32 -4.96 9.18
CA TYR A 44 -2.71 -4.60 9.46
C TYR A 44 -2.92 -4.35 10.95
N TYR A 45 -3.85 -3.46 11.27
CA TYR A 45 -4.43 -3.40 12.60
C TYR A 45 -5.29 -4.65 12.85
N PRO A 46 -5.61 -4.98 14.11
CA PRO A 46 -6.58 -6.02 14.43
C PRO A 46 -7.96 -5.83 13.78
N SER A 47 -8.34 -4.58 13.44
CA SER A 47 -9.55 -4.25 12.69
C SER A 47 -9.52 -4.70 11.22
N GLY A 48 -8.35 -5.07 10.70
CA GLY A 48 -8.12 -5.35 9.28
C GLY A 48 -7.76 -4.12 8.44
N THR A 49 -7.78 -2.91 9.02
CA THR A 49 -7.29 -1.71 8.33
C THR A 49 -5.78 -1.79 8.12
N VAL A 50 -5.28 -1.31 6.99
CA VAL A 50 -3.84 -1.21 6.74
C VAL A 50 -3.20 -0.29 7.76
N TRP A 51 -2.17 -0.77 8.43
CA TRP A 51 -1.37 0.00 9.39
C TRP A 51 -0.10 0.51 8.73
N ILE A 52 0.63 -0.37 8.08
CA ILE A 52 1.88 -0.04 7.38
C ILE A 52 1.82 -0.65 6.00
N ASN A 53 2.25 0.12 5.00
CA ASN A 53 2.46 -0.37 3.65
C ASN A 53 3.82 0.15 3.15
N MET A 54 4.63 -0.75 2.60
CA MET A 54 6.02 -0.51 2.22
C MET A 54 6.35 -1.19 0.90
N ASN A 55 7.28 -0.57 0.16
CA ASN A 55 7.86 -1.10 -1.06
C ASN A 55 9.37 -0.80 -1.10
N ILE A 56 10.02 -1.02 -2.26
CA ILE A 56 11.46 -0.79 -2.44
C ILE A 56 11.89 0.69 -2.36
N HIS A 57 10.95 1.63 -2.43
CA HIS A 57 11.22 3.07 -2.40
C HIS A 57 11.06 3.65 -0.99
N GLY A 58 10.13 3.10 -0.21
CA GLY A 58 9.85 3.61 1.13
C GLY A 58 8.66 2.94 1.78
N GLY A 59 7.95 3.73 2.59
CA GLY A 59 6.75 3.26 3.25
C GLY A 59 5.88 4.38 3.79
N GLN A 60 4.70 3.97 4.23
CA GLN A 60 3.69 4.82 4.83
C GLN A 60 3.10 4.17 6.08
N TYR A 61 2.81 5.01 7.05
CA TYR A 61 2.13 4.67 8.29
C TYR A 61 0.74 5.29 8.24
N LEU A 62 -0.27 4.46 8.47
CA LEU A 62 -1.67 4.85 8.46
C LEU A 62 -2.29 4.66 9.85
N ASP A 63 -3.26 5.50 10.17
CA ASP A 63 -4.08 5.32 11.37
C ASP A 63 -5.18 4.27 11.14
N GLN A 64 -5.98 4.00 12.19
CA GLN A 64 -7.05 3.01 12.13
C GLN A 64 -8.19 3.38 11.17
N THR A 65 -8.28 4.65 10.76
CA THR A 65 -9.25 5.13 9.75
C THR A 65 -8.70 4.99 8.32
N GLY A 66 -7.44 4.58 8.18
CA GLY A 66 -6.75 4.51 6.89
C GLY A 66 -6.20 5.86 6.42
N SER A 67 -6.14 6.87 7.29
CA SER A 67 -5.53 8.16 6.94
C SER A 67 -4.02 8.09 7.11
N ARG A 68 -3.27 8.67 6.16
CA ARG A 68 -1.81 8.66 6.17
C ARG A 68 -1.26 9.63 7.21
N VAL A 69 -0.64 9.09 8.25
CA VAL A 69 -0.01 9.84 9.35
C VAL A 69 1.44 10.19 9.01
N ARG A 70 2.16 9.27 8.35
CA ARG A 70 3.58 9.46 8.02
C ARG A 70 3.96 8.76 6.73
N ARG A 71 4.93 9.32 6.01
CA ARG A 71 5.63 8.69 4.87
C ARG A 71 7.13 8.81 5.08
N TRP A 72 7.88 7.81 4.65
CA TRP A 72 9.35 7.84 4.62
C TRP A 72 9.87 7.21 3.33
N MET A 73 11.14 7.46 3.03
CA MET A 73 11.86 6.80 1.94
C MET A 73 13.10 6.11 2.48
N TRP A 74 13.57 5.07 1.78
CA TRP A 74 14.81 4.41 2.16
C TRP A 74 16.03 5.24 1.75
N PRO A 75 17.13 5.27 2.54
CA PRO A 75 18.31 6.10 2.25
C PRO A 75 18.97 5.84 0.89
N ASN A 76 18.74 4.65 0.30
CA ASN A 76 19.35 4.24 -0.96
C ASN A 76 18.40 4.36 -2.17
N SER A 77 17.21 4.95 -2.02
CA SER A 77 16.42 5.35 -3.19
C SER A 77 17.11 6.56 -3.81
N VAL A 78 17.62 6.40 -5.02
CA VAL A 78 18.64 7.22 -5.73
C VAL A 78 18.32 8.72 -5.89
N ILE A 79 17.30 9.30 -5.25
CA ILE A 79 16.83 10.63 -5.60
C ILE A 79 16.54 11.50 -4.38
N SER A 80 17.50 12.39 -4.12
CA SER A 80 17.40 13.55 -3.24
C SER A 80 16.72 14.68 -4.00
N SER A 81 15.40 14.82 -3.88
CA SER A 81 14.70 16.04 -4.34
C SER A 81 13.36 16.28 -3.63
N GLY A 82 13.36 16.16 -2.30
CA GLY A 82 12.27 16.64 -1.44
C GLY A 82 12.68 16.69 0.04
N PRO A 83 11.91 17.37 0.91
CA PRO A 83 12.10 17.27 2.35
C PRO A 83 11.75 15.84 2.79
N HIS A 84 12.75 14.98 2.83
CA HIS A 84 12.58 13.59 3.23
C HIS A 84 12.71 13.48 4.74
N VAL A 85 11.65 12.99 5.39
CA VAL A 85 11.73 12.66 6.82
C VAL A 85 12.49 11.34 6.93
N PRO A 86 13.65 11.31 7.61
CA PRO A 86 14.35 10.07 7.85
C PRO A 86 13.44 9.10 8.61
N LEU A 87 13.56 7.81 8.31
CA LEU A 87 12.87 6.79 9.08
C LEU A 87 13.39 6.85 10.53
N SER A 88 12.49 7.12 11.47
CA SER A 88 12.72 6.77 12.86
C SER A 88 12.27 5.33 13.06
N PRO A 89 12.95 4.53 13.89
CA PRO A 89 12.57 3.16 14.19
C PRO A 89 11.06 3.02 14.44
N ILE A 90 10.40 2.13 13.70
CA ILE A 90 8.99 1.82 13.90
C ILE A 90 8.89 0.47 14.60
N PHE A 91 8.07 0.42 15.63
CA PHE A 91 7.73 -0.78 16.37
C PHE A 91 6.21 -0.90 16.42
N ILE A 92 5.68 -2.04 15.99
CA ILE A 92 4.25 -2.33 16.07
C ILE A 92 4.05 -3.72 16.67
N SER A 93 3.03 -3.85 17.52
CA SER A 93 2.57 -5.14 18.03
C SER A 93 1.38 -5.56 17.19
N LEU A 94 1.54 -6.58 16.34
CA LEU A 94 0.45 -7.11 15.52
C LEU A 94 -0.57 -7.82 16.40
N ASN A 95 -0.09 -8.53 17.42
CA ASN A 95 -0.92 -9.12 18.48
C ASN A 95 -0.09 -9.28 19.77
N ARG A 96 -0.62 -10.00 20.75
CA ARG A 96 0.03 -10.26 22.04
C ARG A 96 1.38 -10.98 21.93
N HIS A 97 1.56 -11.81 20.90
CA HIS A 97 2.75 -12.64 20.73
C HIS A 97 3.66 -12.16 19.60
N VAL A 98 3.13 -11.44 18.60
CA VAL A 98 3.88 -11.04 17.41
C VAL A 98 4.05 -9.52 17.31
N GLY A 99 5.30 -9.10 17.15
CA GLY A 99 5.68 -7.71 16.89
C GLY A 99 6.55 -7.58 15.64
N VAL A 100 6.57 -6.38 15.07
CA VAL A 100 7.40 -6.01 13.90
C VAL A 100 8.23 -4.79 14.26
N ARG A 101 9.52 -4.85 13.93
CA ARG A 101 10.48 -3.75 14.05
C ARG A 101 11.02 -3.38 12.67
N ILE A 102 10.89 -2.12 12.29
CA ILE A 102 11.35 -1.58 11.00
C ILE A 102 12.42 -0.52 11.29
N LEU A 103 13.66 -0.82 10.87
CA LEU A 103 14.80 0.09 10.99
C LEU A 103 15.36 0.54 9.64
N GLY A 104 15.07 -0.21 8.58
CA GLY A 104 15.61 -0.04 7.25
C GLY A 104 15.03 -1.09 6.31
N GLN A 105 15.23 -0.92 5.01
CA GLN A 105 14.69 -1.81 3.97
C GLN A 105 15.08 -3.28 4.19
N ASP A 106 16.31 -3.52 4.61
CA ASP A 106 16.90 -4.83 4.90
C ASP A 106 16.93 -5.19 6.38
N LYS A 107 16.38 -4.32 7.23
CA LYS A 107 16.35 -4.45 8.69
C LYS A 107 14.90 -4.38 9.18
N ILE A 108 14.10 -5.33 8.70
CA ILE A 108 12.71 -5.53 9.13
C ILE A 108 12.65 -6.85 9.87
N THR A 109 12.41 -6.82 11.18
CA THR A 109 12.40 -8.02 12.03
C THR A 109 10.99 -8.31 12.50
N VAL A 110 10.54 -9.55 12.32
CA VAL A 110 9.36 -10.07 13.00
C VAL A 110 9.83 -10.82 14.25
N SER A 111 9.22 -10.51 15.39
CA SER A 111 9.48 -11.19 16.65
C SER A 111 8.25 -11.93 17.13
N PHE A 112 8.41 -13.19 17.51
CA PHE A 112 7.41 -14.00 18.19
C PHE A 112 7.87 -14.23 19.63
N LEU A 113 7.04 -13.87 20.61
CA LEU A 113 7.28 -14.01 22.04
C LEU A 113 6.16 -14.85 22.67
N ALA A 114 6.53 -15.94 23.32
CA ALA A 114 5.60 -16.75 24.11
C ALA A 114 6.34 -17.52 25.20
N MET A 115 5.71 -17.69 26.37
CA MET A 115 6.24 -18.52 27.46
C MET A 115 7.69 -18.17 27.86
N GLY A 116 8.04 -16.88 27.87
CA GLY A 116 9.40 -16.41 28.18
C GLY A 116 10.44 -16.64 27.09
N GLN A 117 10.07 -17.25 25.96
CA GLN A 117 10.96 -17.50 24.82
C GLN A 117 10.65 -16.56 23.66
N GLN A 118 11.70 -16.15 22.94
CA GLN A 118 11.59 -15.24 21.81
C GLN A 118 12.29 -15.79 20.57
N ALA A 119 11.56 -15.84 19.46
CA ALA A 119 12.11 -16.06 18.13
C ALA A 119 12.10 -14.75 17.34
N LYS A 120 13.19 -14.47 16.62
CA LYS A 120 13.29 -13.30 15.72
C LYS A 120 13.80 -13.76 14.37
N PHE A 121 13.22 -13.23 13.31
CA PHE A 121 13.73 -13.46 11.96
C PHE A 121 13.60 -12.20 11.13
N ASN A 122 14.61 -11.98 10.28
CA ASN A 122 14.64 -10.86 9.36
C ASN A 122 13.79 -11.17 8.13
N VAL A 123 12.86 -10.29 7.82
CA VAL A 123 12.01 -10.31 6.63
C VAL A 123 12.31 -9.12 5.70
N GLY A 124 13.24 -8.25 6.10
CA GLY A 124 13.71 -7.15 5.27
C GLY A 124 14.50 -7.67 4.08
N THR A 125 14.33 -7.03 2.93
CA THR A 125 15.05 -7.40 1.70
C THR A 125 15.64 -6.16 1.05
N LYS A 126 16.96 -6.14 0.87
CA LYS A 126 17.61 -5.14 0.04
C LYS A 126 17.46 -5.53 -1.42
N VAL A 127 16.50 -4.92 -2.11
CA VAL A 127 16.39 -5.05 -3.56
C VAL A 127 17.32 -4.01 -4.16
N GLN A 128 18.48 -4.46 -4.68
CA GLN A 128 19.34 -3.59 -5.48
C GLN A 128 18.72 -3.47 -6.86
N VAL A 129 18.36 -2.26 -7.27
CA VAL A 129 17.98 -1.99 -8.66
C VAL A 129 19.27 -2.00 -9.47
N SER A 130 19.51 -3.07 -10.22
CA SER A 130 20.75 -3.28 -10.99
C SER A 130 20.83 -2.47 -12.30
N ASP A 131 20.12 -1.35 -12.41
CA ASP A 131 20.15 -0.53 -13.63
C ASP A 131 20.06 0.97 -13.29
N ILE A 132 21.24 1.58 -13.14
CA ILE A 132 21.43 2.94 -12.61
C ILE A 132 21.14 4.03 -13.68
N GLY A 133 20.76 3.65 -14.91
CA GLY A 133 20.55 4.58 -16.02
C GLY A 133 19.11 5.04 -16.30
N ARG A 134 18.08 4.48 -15.65
CA ARG A 134 16.69 4.62 -16.13
C ARG A 134 15.60 4.82 -15.07
N LEU A 135 15.92 5.32 -13.87
CA LEU A 135 14.89 5.66 -12.88
C LEU A 135 14.63 7.17 -12.82
N PRO A 136 13.51 7.66 -13.40
CA PRO A 136 13.18 9.07 -13.28
C PRO A 136 12.71 9.49 -11.86
N PRO A 137 12.60 10.81 -11.60
CA PRO A 137 12.57 11.45 -10.27
C PRO A 137 11.54 10.92 -9.26
N PRO A 138 11.72 11.12 -7.94
CA PRO A 138 11.00 10.48 -6.84
C PRO A 138 9.62 11.11 -6.57
N ALA A 139 9.16 11.97 -7.48
CA ALA A 139 7.79 12.48 -7.50
C ALA A 139 6.78 11.46 -8.05
N ARG A 140 7.21 10.20 -8.21
CA ARG A 140 6.47 9.14 -8.89
C ARG A 140 5.57 8.43 -7.90
N LEU A 141 4.27 8.49 -8.18
CA LEU A 141 3.29 7.65 -7.52
C LEU A 141 3.57 6.20 -7.89
N ASP A 142 3.44 5.31 -6.90
CA ASP A 142 3.48 3.86 -7.16
C ASP A 142 2.33 3.47 -8.10
N GLU A 143 2.50 2.39 -8.87
CA GLU A 143 1.47 1.87 -9.77
C GLU A 143 0.14 1.64 -9.04
N GLU A 144 0.24 1.10 -7.82
CA GLU A 144 -0.88 0.87 -6.91
C GLU A 144 -1.51 2.18 -6.43
N GLU A 145 -0.70 3.21 -6.13
CA GLU A 145 -1.22 4.54 -5.73
C GLU A 145 -2.00 5.19 -6.89
N LEU A 146 -1.51 5.04 -8.12
CA LEU A 146 -2.16 5.56 -9.32
C LEU A 146 -3.52 4.87 -9.57
N LEU A 147 -3.57 3.55 -9.43
CA LEU A 147 -4.82 2.79 -9.50
C LEU A 147 -5.79 3.20 -8.40
N LEU A 148 -5.32 3.35 -7.16
CA LEU A 148 -6.16 3.80 -6.04
C LEU A 148 -6.76 5.18 -6.30
N LEU A 149 -5.99 6.12 -6.88
CA LEU A 149 -6.52 7.43 -7.27
C LEU A 149 -7.58 7.32 -8.37
N ALA A 150 -7.34 6.48 -9.38
CA ALA A 150 -8.30 6.23 -10.46
C ALA A 150 -9.61 5.63 -9.92
N PHE A 151 -9.54 4.61 -9.07
CA PHE A 151 -10.71 4.00 -8.44
C PHE A 151 -11.43 4.96 -7.49
N ARG A 152 -10.71 5.76 -6.72
CA ARG A 152 -11.32 6.80 -5.87
C ARG A 152 -12.12 7.79 -6.70
N LEU A 153 -11.56 8.27 -7.81
CA LEU A 153 -12.28 9.15 -8.72
C LEU A 153 -13.53 8.47 -9.28
N ARG A 154 -13.42 7.20 -9.69
CA ARG A 154 -14.55 6.42 -10.20
C ARG A 154 -15.68 6.32 -9.18
N ILE A 155 -15.35 6.02 -7.92
CA ILE A 155 -16.32 5.97 -6.82
C ILE A 155 -16.97 7.34 -6.60
N LEU A 156 -16.20 8.42 -6.57
CA LEU A 156 -16.73 9.77 -6.39
C LEU A 156 -17.68 10.17 -7.54
N ARG A 157 -17.35 9.79 -8.78
CA ARG A 157 -18.28 9.96 -9.91
C ARG A 157 -19.55 9.16 -9.70
N LEU A 158 -19.47 7.88 -9.33
CA LEU A 158 -20.67 7.08 -9.06
C LEU A 158 -21.56 7.71 -7.98
N PHE A 159 -20.98 8.26 -6.91
CA PHE A 159 -21.75 9.01 -5.91
C PHE A 159 -22.40 10.27 -6.47
N ASP A 160 -21.71 11.00 -7.34
CA ASP A 160 -22.28 12.16 -8.04
C ASP A 160 -23.46 11.77 -8.93
N ARG A 161 -23.34 10.66 -9.68
CA ARG A 161 -24.45 10.08 -10.47
C ARG A 161 -25.64 9.73 -9.59
N LEU A 162 -25.39 9.01 -8.49
CA LEU A 162 -26.44 8.61 -7.54
C LEU A 162 -27.18 9.82 -6.95
N ARG A 163 -26.45 10.87 -6.58
CA ARG A 163 -27.05 12.13 -6.11
C ARG A 163 -27.87 12.80 -7.20
N GLY A 164 -27.39 12.79 -8.45
CA GLY A 164 -28.13 13.28 -9.60
C GLY A 164 -29.48 12.57 -9.77
N CYS A 165 -29.49 11.23 -9.72
CA CYS A 165 -30.71 10.43 -9.81
C CYS A 165 -31.69 10.71 -8.66
N LEU A 166 -31.19 10.89 -7.43
CA LEU A 166 -32.04 11.19 -6.26
C LEU A 166 -32.67 12.59 -6.34
N ASN A 167 -31.94 13.58 -6.84
CA ASN A 167 -32.43 14.95 -6.93
C ASN A 167 -33.32 15.19 -8.17
N PHE A 168 -33.13 14.42 -9.24
CA PHE A 168 -33.85 14.57 -10.52
C PHE A 168 -34.34 13.22 -11.08
N PRO A 169 -35.27 12.54 -10.40
CA PRO A 169 -35.67 11.17 -10.72
C PRO A 169 -36.34 11.01 -12.09
N SER A 170 -36.92 12.09 -12.64
CA SER A 170 -37.64 12.08 -13.93
C SER A 170 -36.82 12.62 -15.11
N ASN A 171 -35.55 12.99 -14.90
CA ASN A 171 -34.74 13.65 -15.92
C ASN A 171 -33.88 12.64 -16.69
N GLU A 172 -34.32 12.26 -17.89
CA GLU A 172 -33.55 11.39 -18.81
C GLU A 172 -32.26 12.04 -19.33
N GLN A 173 -32.08 13.36 -19.15
CA GLN A 173 -30.89 14.10 -19.62
C GLN A 173 -29.78 14.18 -18.58
N TRP A 174 -29.85 13.44 -17.48
CA TRP A 174 -28.82 13.49 -16.42
C TRP A 174 -27.41 13.18 -16.97
N GLU A 175 -27.29 12.27 -17.95
CA GLU A 175 -26.00 11.94 -18.61
C GLU A 175 -25.36 13.15 -19.34
N LYS A 176 -26.12 14.22 -19.59
CA LYS A 176 -25.62 15.47 -20.20
C LYS A 176 -25.14 16.48 -19.16
N ILE A 177 -25.43 16.27 -17.88
CA ILE A 177 -25.01 17.16 -16.80
C ILE A 177 -23.50 16.97 -16.60
N LYS A 178 -22.76 18.07 -16.75
CA LYS A 178 -21.31 18.04 -16.54
C LYS A 178 -21.01 17.70 -15.08
N PRO A 179 -20.05 16.79 -14.82
CA PRO A 179 -19.64 16.49 -13.46
C PRO A 179 -19.04 17.74 -12.80
N PRO A 180 -19.07 17.83 -11.47
CA PRO A 180 -18.42 18.89 -10.71
C PRO A 180 -16.98 19.15 -11.16
N ALA A 181 -16.60 20.44 -11.23
CA ALA A 181 -15.28 20.86 -11.71
C ALA A 181 -14.12 20.17 -10.99
N TYR A 182 -14.25 19.91 -9.69
CA TYR A 182 -13.21 19.23 -8.91
C TYR A 182 -12.92 17.80 -9.39
N LEU A 183 -13.95 17.07 -9.89
CA LEU A 183 -13.78 15.73 -10.45
C LEU A 183 -13.08 15.78 -11.82
N ILE A 184 -13.37 16.80 -12.61
CA ILE A 184 -12.70 17.04 -13.90
C ILE A 184 -11.23 17.35 -13.67
N THR A 185 -10.92 18.26 -12.73
CA THR A 185 -9.53 18.61 -12.38
C THR A 185 -8.76 17.41 -11.84
N GLN A 186 -9.38 16.59 -10.98
CA GLN A 186 -8.76 15.36 -10.49
C GLN A 186 -8.48 14.35 -11.61
N ALA A 187 -9.43 14.16 -12.54
CA ALA A 187 -9.24 13.29 -13.70
C ALA A 187 -8.04 13.71 -14.54
N LEU A 188 -7.95 15.00 -14.89
CA LEU A 188 -6.83 15.55 -15.65
C LEU A 188 -5.50 15.35 -14.93
N LYS A 189 -5.47 15.59 -13.62
CA LYS A 189 -4.28 15.40 -12.79
C LYS A 189 -3.83 13.94 -12.79
N ILE A 190 -4.75 12.99 -12.65
CA ILE A 190 -4.43 11.55 -12.70
C ILE A 190 -3.87 11.17 -14.07
N LEU A 191 -4.49 11.63 -15.16
CA LEU A 191 -4.01 11.36 -16.52
C LEU A 191 -2.62 11.94 -16.78
N GLN A 192 -2.35 13.16 -16.28
CA GLN A 192 -1.01 13.77 -16.35
C GLN A 192 0.03 12.98 -15.54
N LEU A 193 -0.35 12.45 -14.38
CA LEU A 193 0.52 11.59 -13.59
C LEU A 193 0.82 10.26 -14.31
N CYS A 194 -0.14 9.73 -15.08
CA CYS A 194 0.06 8.53 -15.90
C CYS A 194 1.03 8.73 -17.06
N THR A 195 1.12 9.95 -17.61
CA THR A 195 2.06 10.27 -18.71
C THR A 195 3.45 10.64 -18.20
N ALA A 196 3.55 11.20 -16.99
CA ALA A 196 4.83 11.52 -16.36
C ALA A 196 5.52 10.31 -15.68
N SER A 197 4.77 9.25 -15.43
CA SER A 197 5.26 8.03 -14.77
C SER A 197 5.72 6.98 -15.77
N ASP A 198 6.81 6.29 -15.46
CA ASP A 198 7.36 5.18 -16.24
C ASP A 198 6.60 3.89 -15.90
N ILE A 199 5.33 3.84 -16.33
CA ILE A 199 4.40 2.74 -16.09
C ILE A 199 4.13 1.96 -17.38
N SER A 200 3.75 0.68 -17.24
CA SER A 200 3.41 -0.16 -18.39
C SER A 200 2.24 0.44 -19.20
N ASP A 201 2.27 0.22 -20.51
CA ASP A 201 1.19 0.68 -21.41
C ASP A 201 -0.16 0.06 -21.04
N GLU A 202 -0.15 -1.17 -20.52
CA GLU A 202 -1.31 -1.89 -19.99
C GLU A 202 -1.92 -1.17 -18.79
N LEU A 203 -1.08 -0.75 -17.84
CA LEU A 203 -1.52 0.00 -16.67
C LEU A 203 -2.05 1.38 -17.05
N ARG A 204 -1.36 2.09 -17.94
CA ARG A 204 -1.79 3.39 -18.45
C ARG A 204 -3.17 3.30 -19.12
N SER A 205 -3.38 2.23 -19.90
CA SER A 205 -4.66 1.96 -20.57
C SER A 205 -5.76 1.65 -19.55
N SER A 206 -5.45 0.85 -18.53
CA SER A 206 -6.38 0.51 -17.45
C SER A 206 -6.80 1.74 -16.64
N VAL A 207 -5.85 2.60 -16.25
CA VAL A 207 -6.15 3.83 -15.53
C VAL A 207 -7.01 4.77 -16.37
N ARG A 208 -6.69 4.93 -17.66
CA ARG A 208 -7.49 5.75 -18.58
C ARG A 208 -8.91 5.21 -18.70
N ALA A 209 -9.10 3.90 -18.80
CA ALA A 209 -10.41 3.28 -18.85
C ALA A 209 -11.21 3.54 -17.55
N ILE A 210 -10.58 3.39 -16.38
CA ILE A 210 -11.23 3.66 -15.08
C ILE A 210 -11.61 5.14 -14.93
N VAL A 211 -10.72 6.05 -15.33
CA VAL A 211 -10.93 7.50 -15.24
C VAL A 211 -11.99 7.99 -16.23
N ASN A 212 -12.20 7.30 -17.36
CA ASN A 212 -13.17 7.71 -18.37
C ASN A 212 -14.51 6.97 -18.30
N ALA A 213 -14.59 5.87 -17.54
CA ALA A 213 -15.84 5.16 -17.27
C ALA A 213 -16.82 5.99 -16.43
#